data_AF-A0A9D6L6M6-F1
#
_entry.id   AF-A0A9D6L6M6-F1
#
_cell.length_a   1.000
_cell.length_b   1.000
_cell.length_c   1.000
_cell.angle_alpha   90.00
_cell.angle_beta   90.00
_cell.angle_gamma   90.00
#
_symmetry.space_group_name_H-M   'P 1'
#
loop_
_entity.id
_entity.type
_entity.pdbx_description
1 polymer ?
#
loop_
_entity_poly.entity_id
_entity_poly.type
_entity_poly.pdbx_seq_one_letter_code
_entity_poly.pdbx_strand_id
1 'polypeptide(L)' 'MFKEMVQGLGVTFENLFKKPFTVQYPEEQLTMFPRFRGLHILTRHEDGLERCVGCELCAVACPADAIFV' A
#
# COMPACT_ATOMS: atom_id res chain seq x y z
N MET A 1 -35.16 -8.51 -25.36
CA MET A 1 -33.89 -9.16 -25.75
C MET A 1 -32.92 -8.18 -26.41
N PHE A 2 -33.19 -7.63 -27.60
CA PHE A 2 -32.26 -6.68 -28.26
C PHE A 2 -32.03 -5.34 -27.53
N LYS A 3 -33.05 -4.82 -26.82
CA LYS A 3 -32.95 -3.56 -26.04
C LYS A 3 -31.84 -3.63 -24.97
N GLU A 4 -31.69 -4.77 -24.31
CA GLU A 4 -30.70 -4.94 -23.24
C GLU A 4 -29.27 -5.07 -23.80
N MET A 5 -29.11 -5.68 -24.98
CA MET A 5 -27.83 -5.71 -25.69
C MET A 5 -27.36 -4.30 -26.09
N VAL A 6 -28.25 -3.49 -26.65
CA VAL A 6 -27.91 -2.10 -27.03
C VAL A 6 -27.58 -1.27 -25.79
N GLN A 7 -28.31 -1.48 -24.70
CA GLN A 7 -28.03 -0.79 -23.44
C GLN A 7 -26.66 -1.18 -22.86
N GLY A 8 -26.29 -2.47 -22.90
CA GLY A 8 -24.96 -2.93 -22.47
C GLY A 8 -23.84 -2.35 -23.33
N LEU A 9 -24.01 -2.33 -24.66
CA LEU A 9 -23.05 -1.72 -25.58
C LEU A 9 -22.92 -0.21 -25.35
N GLY A 10 -24.02 0.48 -25.04
CA GLY A 10 -23.99 1.91 -24.69
C GLY A 10 -23.08 2.20 -23.50
N VAL A 11 -23.14 1.39 -22.44
CA VAL A 11 -22.28 1.53 -21.26
C VAL A 11 -20.80 1.26 -21.61
N THR A 12 -20.52 0.26 -22.45
CA THR A 12 -19.13 0.01 -22.89
C THR A 12 -18.58 1.15 -23.72
N PHE A 13 -19.40 1.73 -24.60
CA PHE A 13 -19.01 2.88 -25.41
C PHE A 13 -18.76 4.11 -24.54
N GLU A 14 -19.59 4.35 -23.53
CA GLU A 14 -19.40 5.45 -22.57
C GLU A 14 -18.07 5.31 -21.79
N ASN A 15 -17.73 4.10 -21.33
CA ASN A 15 -16.49 3.88 -20.60
C ASN A 15 -15.24 3.92 -21.49
N LEU A 16 -15.35 3.64 -22.79
CA LEU A 16 -14.22 3.71 -23.73
C LEU A 16 -13.65 5.14 -23.84
N PHE A 17 -14.49 6.17 -23.72
CA PHE A 17 -14.06 7.57 -23.77
C PHE A 17 -13.70 8.17 -22.40
N LYS A 18 -13.90 7.44 -21.30
CA LYS A 18 -13.50 7.91 -19.96
C LYS A 18 -11.99 7.71 -19.78
N LYS A 19 -11.34 8.67 -19.11
CA LYS A 19 -9.93 8.52 -18.72
C LYS A 19 -9.79 7.28 -17.80
N PRO A 20 -8.80 6.41 -18.03
CA PRO A 20 -8.59 5.25 -17.17
C PRO A 20 -8.22 5.70 -15.75
N PHE A 21 -8.85 5.11 -14.75
CA PHE A 21 -8.46 5.25 -13.35
C PHE A 21 -7.31 4.28 -13.06
N THR A 22 -6.14 4.60 -13.57
CA THR A 22 -4.91 3.79 -13.42
C THR A 22 -3.76 4.70 -13.07
N VAL A 23 -2.82 4.18 -12.28
CA VAL A 23 -1.55 4.84 -11.96
C VAL A 23 -0.45 4.10 -12.73
N GLN A 24 0.40 4.85 -13.44
CA GLN A 24 1.51 4.26 -14.20
C GLN A 24 2.73 4.04 -13.30
N TYR A 25 2.83 2.86 -12.68
CA TYR A 25 4.01 2.49 -11.90
C TYR A 25 5.14 2.03 -12.83
N PRO A 26 6.41 2.46 -12.62
CA PRO A 26 6.95 3.19 -11.47
C PRO A 26 6.97 4.73 -11.58
N GLU A 27 6.58 5.31 -12.72
CA GLU A 27 6.68 6.76 -12.99
C GLU A 27 5.78 7.61 -12.08
N GLU A 28 4.57 7.13 -11.81
CA GLU A 28 3.61 7.68 -10.87
C GLU A 28 3.48 6.74 -9.67
N GLN A 29 3.67 7.27 -8.47
CA GLN A 29 3.52 6.52 -7.22
C GLN A 29 2.27 6.95 -6.46
N LEU A 30 1.58 5.98 -5.87
CA LEU A 30 0.48 6.24 -4.96
C LEU A 30 1.01 6.88 -3.67
N THR A 31 0.38 7.95 -3.22
CA THR A 31 0.66 8.53 -1.90
C THR A 31 0.16 7.56 -0.82
N MET A 32 1.09 7.00 -0.05
CA MET A 32 0.74 6.12 1.05
C MET A 32 0.12 6.92 2.20
N PHE A 33 -0.86 6.34 2.88
CA PHE A 33 -1.48 6.96 4.06
C PHE A 33 -0.46 7.09 5.21
N PRO A 34 -0.61 8.07 6.12
CA PRO A 34 0.32 8.26 7.24
C PRO A 34 0.48 7.05 8.18
N ARG A 35 -0.50 6.13 8.21
CA ARG A 35 -0.49 4.91 9.03
C ARG A 35 -0.24 3.64 8.22
N PHE A 36 0.33 3.77 7.03
CA PHE A 36 0.69 2.63 6.20
C PHE A 36 1.77 1.79 6.90
N ARG A 37 1.53 0.48 7.02
CA ARG A 37 2.48 -0.48 7.59
C ARG A 37 3.38 -1.00 6.47
N GLY A 38 4.52 -0.33 6.29
CA GLY A 38 5.53 -0.66 5.28
C GLY A 38 6.73 -1.40 5.87
N LEU A 39 7.92 -1.07 5.36
CA LEU A 39 9.19 -1.59 5.85
C LEU A 39 9.43 -1.19 7.31
N HIS A 40 9.91 -2.13 8.13
CA HIS A 40 10.36 -1.84 9.49
C HIS A 40 11.68 -1.07 9.44
N ILE A 41 11.79 0.02 10.22
CA ILE A 41 12.99 0.87 10.28
C ILE A 41 13.36 1.08 11.75
N LEU A 42 14.65 0.92 12.07
CA LEU A 42 15.20 1.30 13.37
C LEU A 42 15.44 2.81 13.40
N THR A 43 14.75 3.50 14.30
CA THR A 43 14.88 4.95 14.47
C THR A 43 16.01 5.30 15.43
N ARG A 44 16.53 6.52 15.29
CA ARG A 44 17.56 7.10 16.16
C ARG A 44 16.97 8.23 17.01
N HIS A 45 17.59 8.50 18.14
CA HIS A 45 17.36 9.71 18.93
C HIS A 45 17.91 10.95 18.19
N GLU A 46 17.56 12.15 18.65
CA GLU A 46 18.07 13.41 18.08
C GLU A 46 19.60 13.50 18.20
N ASP A 47 20.16 12.89 19.25
CA ASP A 47 21.61 12.78 19.49
C ASP A 47 22.32 11.76 18.57
N GLY A 48 21.58 11.05 17.71
CA GLY A 48 22.13 10.06 16.78
C GLY A 48 22.32 8.65 17.34
N LEU A 49 22.13 8.43 18.65
CA LEU A 49 22.10 7.10 19.26
C LEU A 49 20.88 6.30 18.78
N GLU A 50 21.02 4.99 18.65
CA GLU A 50 19.92 4.11 18.27
C GLU A 50 18.88 3.99 19.39
N ARG A 51 17.59 3.91 19.04
CA ARG A 51 16.53 3.73 20.05
C ARG A 51 16.39 2.29 20.53
N CYS A 52 16.94 1.33 19.79
CA CYS A 52 16.89 -0.08 20.15
C CYS A 52 17.89 -0.35 21.29
N VAL A 53 17.42 -0.99 22.37
CA VAL A 53 18.28 -1.42 23.50
C VAL A 53 18.43 -2.95 23.56
N GLY A 54 17.92 -3.69 22.57
CA GLY A 54 17.99 -5.15 22.54
C GLY A 54 17.11 -5.82 23.62
N CYS A 55 15.96 -5.24 23.98
CA CYS A 55 15.10 -5.77 25.04
C CYS A 55 14.24 -6.99 24.65
N GLU A 56 14.36 -7.49 23.42
CA GLU A 56 13.64 -8.66 22.88
C GLU A 56 12.09 -8.57 22.85
N LEU A 57 11.50 -7.48 23.35
CA LEU A 57 10.04 -7.31 23.42
C LEU A 57 9.36 -7.38 22.04
N CYS A 58 10.02 -6.89 20.98
CA CYS A 58 9.50 -6.97 19.62
C CYS A 58 9.48 -8.40 19.08
N ALA A 59 10.45 -9.24 19.46
CA ALA A 59 10.48 -10.65 19.10
C ALA A 59 9.39 -11.43 19.84
N VAL A 60 9.27 -11.22 21.16
CA VAL A 60 8.23 -11.85 21.99
C VAL A 60 6.81 -11.48 21.53
N ALA A 61 6.60 -10.24 21.09
CA ALA A 61 5.29 -9.79 20.59
C ALA A 61 4.99 -10.24 19.15
N CYS A 62 5.97 -10.80 18.43
CA CYS A 62 5.80 -11.16 17.04
C CYS A 62 4.93 -12.43 16.91
N PRO A 63 3.77 -12.38 16.25
CA PRO A 63 2.94 -13.57 16.08
C PRO A 63 3.49 -14.59 15.06
N ALA A 64 4.54 -14.22 14.32
CA ALA A 64 5.12 -15.02 13.25
C ALA A 64 6.57 -15.42 13.52
N ASP A 65 7.11 -15.12 14.72
CA ASP A 65 8.51 -15.39 15.11
C ASP A 65 9.54 -14.96 14.04
N ALA A 66 9.32 -13.79 13.43
CA ALA A 66 10.12 -13.30 12.30
C ALA A 66 11.36 -12.48 12.70
N ILE A 67 11.57 -12.23 13.99
CA ILE A 67 12.61 -11.34 14.51
C ILE A 67 13.56 -12.13 15.39
N PHE A 68 14.85 -12.03 15.12
CA PHE A 68 15.93 -12.48 15.99
C PHE A 68 16.69 -11.26 16.50
N VAL A 69 16.96 -11.22 17.80
CA VAL A 69 17.59 -10.08 18.50
C VAL A 69 18.94 -10.53 19.04
#